data_AF-A0A3A8K9X2-F1
#
_entry.id   AF-A0A3A8K9X2-F1
#
_cell.length_a   1.000
_cell.length_b   1.000
_cell.length_c   1.000
_cell.angle_alpha   90.00
_cell.angle_beta   90.00
_cell.angle_gamma   90.00
#
_symmetry.space_group_name_H-M   'P 1'
#
loop_
_entity.id
_entity.type
_entity.pdbx_description
1 polymer ?
#
loop_
_entity_poly.entity_id
_entity_poly.type
_entity_poly.pdbx_seq_one_letter_code
_entity_poly.pdbx_strand_id
1 'polypeptide(L)'
;MARHRDSGAEREPDEAVSLDPLNRYKPLGKPGPTTTLTEQLTFQLCRHVAAGLTLRDAAALVGTTDTVVQGWRARGTEAIERGETNLYTAFVMEYEAAGAHFRRTLHEAQLENIGNRNFNDKWLRWRLGLSDPKNFTLPRTTGAAGGDGSAPELVSPEEAQKALAERMARFLSSEDKRKVLLTPMVEE
;
A
#
# COMPACT_ATOMS: atom_id res chain seq x y z
N MET A 1 -79.31 13.40 -21.12
CA MET A 1 -78.14 14.28 -21.23
C MET A 1 -77.12 13.86 -20.18
N ALA A 2 -76.13 13.07 -20.56
CA ALA A 2 -75.05 12.64 -19.68
C ALA A 2 -73.94 13.70 -19.72
N ARG A 3 -73.62 14.31 -18.58
CA ARG A 3 -72.49 15.24 -18.46
C ARG A 3 -71.28 14.46 -17.97
N HIS A 4 -70.30 14.28 -18.85
CA HIS A 4 -68.93 13.94 -18.50
C HIS A 4 -68.39 14.95 -17.49
N ARG A 5 -67.84 14.48 -16.38
CA ARG A 5 -66.94 15.24 -15.53
C ARG A 5 -65.57 14.57 -15.67
N ASP A 6 -64.72 15.14 -16.50
CA ASP A 6 -63.32 14.76 -16.62
C ASP A 6 -62.63 14.96 -15.26
N SER A 7 -62.07 13.87 -14.75
CA SER A 7 -61.17 13.86 -13.61
C SER A 7 -59.75 14.16 -14.09
N GLY A 8 -59.41 15.44 -14.18
CA GLY A 8 -58.03 15.91 -14.38
C GLY A 8 -57.45 16.36 -13.05
N ALA A 9 -57.00 15.43 -12.20
CA ALA A 9 -56.07 15.74 -11.12
C ALA A 9 -54.71 15.19 -11.55
N GLU A 10 -53.87 16.08 -12.08
CA GLU A 10 -52.46 15.81 -12.35
C GLU A 10 -51.81 15.37 -11.03
N ARG A 11 -51.45 14.09 -10.97
CA ARG A 11 -50.69 13.53 -9.86
C ARG A 11 -49.26 14.04 -10.01
N GLU A 12 -48.84 14.92 -9.10
CA GLU A 12 -47.44 15.34 -9.01
C GLU A 12 -46.53 14.09 -9.06
N PRO A 13 -45.44 14.10 -9.84
CA PRO A 13 -44.59 12.93 -9.96
C PRO A 13 -43.99 12.63 -8.58
N ASP A 14 -44.28 11.41 -8.08
CA ASP A 14 -43.68 10.87 -6.86
C ASP A 14 -42.19 11.22 -6.84
N GLU A 15 -41.76 11.99 -5.83
CA GLU A 15 -40.35 12.35 -5.61
C GLU A 15 -39.51 11.09 -5.82
N ALA A 16 -38.64 11.11 -6.83
CA ALA A 16 -37.75 10.01 -7.12
C ALA A 16 -36.96 9.68 -5.84
N VAL A 17 -37.33 8.60 -5.17
CA VAL A 17 -36.65 8.11 -3.97
C VAL A 17 -35.24 7.75 -4.40
N SER A 18 -34.30 8.66 -4.15
CA SER A 18 -32.90 8.42 -4.45
C SER A 18 -32.45 7.18 -3.68
N LEU A 19 -32.09 6.14 -4.44
CA LEU A 19 -31.51 4.89 -3.93
C LEU A 19 -30.04 5.06 -3.51
N ASP A 20 -29.52 6.28 -3.50
CA ASP A 20 -28.17 6.53 -3.01
C ASP A 20 -28.11 6.27 -1.49
N PRO A 21 -27.43 5.20 -1.04
CA PRO A 21 -27.33 4.90 0.39
C PRO A 21 -26.56 5.98 1.17
N LEU A 22 -25.88 6.89 0.47
CA LEU A 22 -25.11 7.98 1.06
C LEU A 22 -25.92 9.26 1.26
N ASN A 23 -27.13 9.36 0.71
CA ASN A 23 -27.93 10.58 0.75
C ASN A 23 -28.35 10.99 2.18
N ARG A 24 -28.36 10.03 3.12
CA ARG A 24 -28.61 10.26 4.56
C ARG A 24 -27.39 9.96 5.42
N TYR A 25 -26.26 9.61 4.82
CA TYR A 25 -25.06 9.26 5.57
C TYR A 25 -24.43 10.53 6.15
N LYS A 26 -24.51 10.66 7.48
CA LYS A 26 -23.66 11.58 8.23
C LYS A 26 -22.55 10.75 8.90
N PRO A 27 -21.27 11.03 8.62
CA PRO A 27 -20.18 10.37 9.31
C PRO A 27 -20.34 10.59 10.81
N LEU A 28 -20.25 9.51 11.60
CA LEU A 28 -20.61 9.53 13.02
C LEU A 28 -19.76 10.51 13.84
N GLY A 29 -18.56 10.87 13.35
CA GLY A 29 -17.64 11.85 13.96
C GLY A 29 -17.14 11.48 15.37
N LYS A 30 -17.60 10.34 15.89
CA LYS A 30 -17.24 9.82 17.19
C LYS A 30 -16.18 8.75 17.00
N PRO A 31 -15.09 8.76 17.80
CA PRO A 31 -14.20 7.61 17.85
C PRO A 31 -15.08 6.39 18.15
N GLY A 32 -14.88 5.31 17.39
CA GLY A 32 -15.56 4.05 17.67
C GLY A 32 -15.33 3.65 19.14
N PRO A 33 -16.21 2.83 19.74
CA PRO A 33 -16.01 2.38 21.10
C PRO A 33 -14.58 1.85 21.23
N THR A 34 -13.83 2.33 22.22
CA THR A 34 -12.53 1.77 22.59
C THR A 34 -12.80 0.34 23.04
N THR A 35 -12.86 -0.59 22.09
CA THR A 35 -13.03 -2.01 22.35
C THR A 35 -11.83 -2.40 23.21
N THR A 36 -12.07 -2.80 24.45
CA THR A 36 -11.03 -3.41 25.27
C THR A 36 -10.66 -4.73 24.63
N LEU A 37 -9.37 -5.06 24.58
CA LEU A 37 -8.94 -6.37 24.10
C LEU A 37 -9.54 -7.44 25.02
N THR A 38 -10.17 -8.45 24.43
CA THR A 38 -10.68 -9.65 25.12
C THR A 38 -10.09 -10.89 24.47
N GLU A 39 -10.03 -12.00 25.20
CA GLU A 39 -9.52 -13.28 24.66
C GLU A 39 -10.29 -13.74 23.42
N GLN A 40 -11.61 -13.54 23.39
CA GLN A 40 -12.45 -13.90 22.25
C GLN A 40 -12.14 -13.03 21.02
N LEU A 41 -11.89 -11.73 21.21
CA LEU A 41 -11.46 -10.84 20.12
C LEU A 41 -10.08 -11.24 19.59
N THR A 42 -9.14 -11.54 20.49
CA THR A 42 -7.81 -12.08 20.14
C THR A 42 -7.96 -13.31 19.24
N PHE A 43 -8.74 -14.30 19.68
CA PHE A 43 -8.93 -15.55 18.94
C PHE A 43 -9.52 -15.33 17.55
N GLN A 44 -10.60 -14.56 17.43
CA GLN A 44 -11.24 -14.32 16.13
C GLN A 44 -10.34 -13.51 15.19
N LEU A 45 -9.67 -12.48 15.71
CA LEU A 45 -8.75 -11.68 14.90
C LEU A 45 -7.58 -12.52 14.39
N CYS A 46 -6.93 -13.30 15.26
CA CYS A 46 -5.80 -14.15 14.87
C CYS A 46 -6.23 -15.25 13.89
N ARG A 47 -7.44 -15.81 14.04
CA ARG A 47 -8.01 -16.76 13.06
C ARG A 47 -8.16 -16.13 11.67
N HIS A 48 -8.65 -14.90 11.58
CA HIS A 48 -8.78 -14.19 10.31
C HIS A 48 -7.42 -13.87 9.67
N VAL A 49 -6.43 -13.49 10.49
CA VAL A 49 -5.05 -13.26 10.03
C VAL A 49 -4.42 -14.57 9.53
N ALA A 50 -4.60 -15.68 10.25
CA ALA A 50 -4.10 -16.99 9.85
C ALA A 50 -4.72 -17.49 8.53
N ALA A 51 -5.96 -17.05 8.22
CA ALA A 51 -6.63 -17.30 6.95
C ALA A 51 -6.14 -16.40 5.80
N GLY A 52 -5.23 -15.46 6.06
CA GLY A 52 -4.62 -14.60 5.04
C GLY A 52 -5.34 -13.28 4.77
N LEU A 53 -6.26 -12.87 5.65
CA LEU A 53 -6.87 -11.53 5.57
C LEU A 53 -5.84 -10.46 5.94
N THR A 54 -5.99 -9.26 5.37
CA THR A 54 -5.16 -8.12 5.81
C THR A 54 -5.57 -7.73 7.23
N LEU A 55 -4.66 -7.06 7.97
CA LEU A 55 -4.98 -6.55 9.30
C LEU A 55 -6.22 -5.66 9.29
N ARG A 56 -6.37 -4.83 8.24
CA ARG A 56 -7.51 -3.93 8.08
C ARG A 56 -8.83 -4.71 7.93
N ASP A 57 -8.84 -5.74 7.10
CA ASP A 57 -10.04 -6.55 6.87
C ASP A 57 -10.38 -7.41 8.10
N ALA A 58 -9.37 -8.01 8.72
CA ALA A 58 -9.53 -8.78 9.96
C ALA A 58 -10.07 -7.93 11.11
N ALA A 59 -9.56 -6.69 11.25
CA ALA A 59 -10.06 -5.73 12.24
C ALA A 59 -11.52 -5.34 11.97
N ALA A 60 -11.88 -5.07 10.71
CA ALA A 60 -13.25 -4.75 10.33
C ALA A 60 -14.24 -5.88 10.66
N LEU A 61 -13.85 -7.14 10.45
CA LEU A 61 -14.68 -8.31 10.75
C LEU A 61 -14.96 -8.49 12.25
N VAL A 62 -14.02 -8.12 13.12
CA VAL A 62 -14.21 -8.18 14.58
C VAL A 62 -14.77 -6.88 15.17
N GLY A 63 -15.19 -5.94 14.32
CA GLY A 63 -15.82 -4.68 14.74
C GLY A 63 -14.85 -3.67 15.34
N THR A 64 -13.57 -3.71 14.96
CA THR A 64 -12.54 -2.76 15.41
C THR A 64 -11.82 -2.10 14.23
N THR A 65 -10.79 -1.31 14.52
CA THR A 65 -9.93 -0.67 13.50
C THR A 65 -8.51 -1.21 13.57
N ASP A 66 -7.82 -1.22 12.44
CA ASP A 66 -6.41 -1.59 12.36
C ASP A 66 -5.54 -0.76 13.33
N THR A 67 -5.85 0.52 13.49
CA THR A 67 -5.17 1.44 14.42
C THR A 67 -5.28 0.98 15.88
N VAL A 68 -6.48 0.52 16.29
CA VAL A 68 -6.68 -0.03 17.64
C VAL A 68 -5.88 -1.31 17.82
N VAL A 69 -5.88 -2.20 16.82
CA VAL A 69 -5.13 -3.46 16.87
C VAL A 69 -3.61 -3.22 16.93
N GLN A 70 -3.10 -2.24 16.17
CA GLN A 70 -1.69 -1.83 16.26
C GLN A 70 -1.36 -1.28 17.66
N GLY A 71 -2.28 -0.51 18.26
CA GLY A 71 -2.12 -0.05 19.64
C GLY A 71 -2.06 -1.20 20.65
N TRP A 72 -2.85 -2.27 20.46
CA TRP A 72 -2.76 -3.48 21.27
C TRP A 72 -1.43 -4.20 21.11
N ARG A 73 -0.92 -4.30 19.88
CA ARG A 73 0.39 -4.90 19.59
C ARG A 73 1.52 -4.11 20.24
N ALA A 74 1.53 -2.79 20.10
CA ALA A 74 2.54 -1.92 20.72
C ALA A 74 2.58 -2.11 22.25
N ARG A 75 1.41 -2.07 22.92
CA ARG A 75 1.32 -2.33 24.37
C ARG A 75 1.80 -3.71 24.77
N GLY A 76 1.53 -4.73 23.95
CA GLY A 76 2.00 -6.09 24.17
C GLY A 76 3.52 -6.20 24.04
N THR A 77 4.11 -5.58 23.02
CA THR A 77 5.57 -5.53 22.84
C THR A 77 6.26 -4.82 24.00
N GLU A 78 5.75 -3.66 24.42
CA GLU A 78 6.27 -2.92 25.58
C GLU A 78 6.15 -3.72 26.89
N ALA A 79 5.10 -4.53 27.04
CA ALA A 79 4.93 -5.41 28.19
C ALA A 79 5.92 -6.60 28.16
N ILE A 80 6.18 -7.17 26.98
CA ILE A 80 7.21 -8.21 26.80
C ILE A 80 8.59 -7.68 27.16
N GLU A 81 8.93 -6.47 26.71
CA GLU A 81 10.22 -5.82 27.02
C GLU A 81 10.40 -5.58 28.53
N ARG A 82 9.30 -5.33 29.25
CA ARG A 82 9.29 -5.20 30.71
C ARG A 82 9.23 -6.53 31.46
N GLY A 83 9.15 -7.66 30.76
CA GLY A 83 9.02 -8.99 31.37
C GLY A 83 7.65 -9.24 32.02
N GLU A 84 6.63 -8.46 31.65
CA GLU A 84 5.27 -8.63 32.14
C GLU A 84 4.53 -9.69 31.31
N THR A 85 3.59 -10.41 31.93
CA THR A 85 2.69 -11.33 31.23
C THR A 85 1.27 -10.86 31.39
N ASN A 86 0.59 -10.53 30.30
CA ASN A 86 -0.78 -10.06 30.29
C ASN A 86 -1.49 -10.43 28.97
N LEU A 87 -2.76 -10.02 28.83
CA LEU A 87 -3.55 -10.33 27.64
C LEU A 87 -2.94 -9.77 26.34
N TYR A 88 -2.24 -8.64 26.41
CA TYR A 88 -1.58 -8.03 25.24
C TYR A 88 -0.33 -8.78 24.82
N THR A 89 0.44 -9.34 25.77
CA THR A 89 1.59 -10.18 25.44
C THR A 89 1.16 -11.48 24.78
N ALA A 90 0.13 -12.14 25.32
CA ALA A 90 -0.49 -13.30 24.70
C ALA A 90 -1.00 -12.98 23.28
N PHE A 91 -1.66 -11.84 23.11
CA PHE A 91 -2.12 -11.38 21.80
C PHE A 91 -0.98 -11.18 20.79
N VAL A 92 0.15 -10.57 21.19
CA VAL A 92 1.30 -10.41 20.31
C VAL A 92 1.82 -11.78 19.84
N MET A 93 1.96 -12.75 20.76
CA MET A 93 2.44 -14.08 20.41
C MET A 93 1.48 -14.81 19.45
N GLU A 94 0.19 -14.77 19.72
CA GLU A 94 -0.84 -15.37 18.86
C GLU A 94 -0.90 -14.70 17.47
N TYR A 95 -0.76 -13.38 17.43
CA TYR A 95 -0.72 -12.63 16.17
C TYR A 95 0.49 -13.01 15.30
N GLU A 96 1.68 -13.11 15.91
CA GLU A 96 2.89 -13.54 15.20
C GLU A 96 2.79 -15.00 14.72
N ALA A 97 2.19 -15.89 15.55
CA ALA A 97 1.93 -17.27 15.18
C ALA A 97 0.94 -17.37 14.01
N ALA A 98 -0.14 -16.59 14.01
CA ALA A 98 -1.10 -16.51 12.91
C ALA A 98 -0.45 -16.03 11.61
N GLY A 99 0.41 -15.00 11.68
CA GLY A 99 1.18 -14.54 10.54
C GLY A 99 2.13 -15.61 10.00
N ALA A 100 2.82 -16.33 10.89
CA ALA A 100 3.69 -17.45 10.51
C ALA A 100 2.93 -18.60 9.87
N HIS A 101 1.74 -18.94 10.38
CA HIS A 101 0.86 -19.95 9.79
C HIS A 101 0.51 -19.62 8.34
N PHE A 102 0.02 -18.39 8.10
CA PHE A 102 -0.32 -17.97 6.74
C PHE A 102 0.89 -17.99 5.80
N ARG A 103 2.05 -17.50 6.24
CA ARG A 103 3.30 -17.56 5.45
C ARG A 103 3.69 -18.99 5.10
N ARG A 104 3.55 -19.93 6.04
CA ARG A 104 3.80 -21.36 5.79
C ARG A 104 2.87 -21.90 4.71
N THR A 105 1.58 -21.59 4.77
CA THR A 105 0.61 -21.99 3.73
C THR A 105 1.00 -21.42 2.36
N LEU A 106 1.48 -20.18 2.28
CA LEU A 106 2.00 -19.61 1.03
C LEU A 106 3.26 -20.34 0.54
N HIS A 107 4.18 -20.71 1.43
CA HIS A 107 5.35 -21.48 1.04
C HIS A 107 4.99 -22.88 0.51
N GLU A 108 4.09 -23.58 1.18
CA GLU A 108 3.60 -24.89 0.75
C GLU A 108 2.93 -24.79 -0.63
N ALA A 109 2.05 -23.80 -0.84
CA ALA A 109 1.42 -23.56 -2.13
C ALA A 109 2.45 -23.25 -3.25
N GLN A 110 3.50 -22.49 -2.93
CA GLN A 110 4.58 -22.23 -3.89
C GLN A 110 5.34 -23.50 -4.26
N LEU A 111 5.71 -24.33 -3.25
CA LEU A 111 6.47 -25.57 -3.45
C LEU A 111 5.68 -26.57 -4.31
N GLU A 112 4.39 -26.72 -4.07
CA GLU A 112 3.50 -27.61 -4.83
C GLU A 112 3.33 -27.18 -6.30
N ASN A 113 3.52 -25.89 -6.59
CA ASN A 113 3.30 -25.32 -7.93
C ASN A 113 4.60 -24.99 -8.68
N ILE A 114 5.76 -25.46 -8.21
CA ILE A 114 7.02 -25.31 -8.95
C ILE A 114 6.89 -25.99 -10.32
N GLY A 115 7.08 -25.22 -11.39
CA GLY A 115 6.95 -25.70 -12.77
C GLY A 115 5.54 -25.61 -13.36
N ASN A 116 4.53 -25.24 -12.58
CA ASN A 116 3.17 -25.02 -13.08
C ASN A 116 3.06 -23.65 -13.77
N ARG A 117 2.98 -23.62 -15.11
CA ARG A 117 2.84 -22.37 -15.89
C ARG A 117 1.54 -21.61 -15.67
N ASN A 118 0.51 -22.26 -15.12
CA ASN A 118 -0.80 -21.63 -14.88
C ASN A 118 -0.93 -21.07 -13.47
N PHE A 119 0.05 -21.28 -12.59
CA PHE A 119 0.02 -20.79 -11.22
C PHE A 119 0.38 -19.30 -11.15
N ASN A 120 -0.41 -18.52 -10.41
CA ASN A 120 -0.16 -17.09 -10.23
C ASN A 120 0.87 -16.82 -9.11
N ASP A 121 2.13 -17.06 -9.45
CA ASP A 121 3.27 -16.79 -8.58
C ASP A 121 3.44 -15.29 -8.24
N LYS A 122 2.93 -14.37 -9.08
CA LYS A 122 3.00 -12.92 -8.81
C LYS A 122 2.22 -12.50 -7.57
N TRP A 123 1.00 -13.03 -7.42
CA TRP A 123 0.17 -12.72 -6.25
C TRP A 123 0.79 -13.25 -4.96
N LEU A 124 1.38 -14.46 -5.01
CA LEU A 124 2.02 -15.09 -3.87
C LEU A 124 3.25 -14.29 -3.41
N ARG A 125 4.12 -13.89 -4.35
CA ARG A 125 5.27 -13.02 -4.06
C ARG A 125 4.85 -11.67 -3.49
N TRP A 126 3.81 -11.06 -4.06
CA TRP A 126 3.26 -9.81 -3.52
C TRP A 126 2.75 -9.98 -2.09
N ARG A 127 2.01 -11.07 -1.80
CA ARG A 127 1.55 -11.38 -0.44
C ARG A 127 2.69 -11.63 0.53
N LEU A 128 3.70 -12.41 0.15
CA LEU A 128 4.88 -12.63 0.97
C LEU A 128 5.62 -11.31 1.26
N GLY A 129 5.79 -10.45 0.25
CA GLY A 129 6.40 -9.13 0.38
C GLY A 129 5.64 -8.17 1.32
N LEU A 130 4.32 -8.31 1.45
CA LEU A 130 3.53 -7.56 2.44
C LEU A 130 3.64 -8.17 3.85
N SER A 131 3.67 -9.49 3.95
CA SER A 131 3.64 -10.20 5.24
C SER A 131 5.00 -10.23 5.95
N ASP A 132 6.08 -10.17 5.19
CA ASP A 132 7.45 -10.16 5.69
C ASP A 132 8.34 -9.37 4.71
N PRO A 133 8.26 -8.03 4.76
CA PRO A 133 8.99 -7.19 3.83
C PRO A 133 10.50 -7.40 3.93
N LYS A 134 11.02 -7.67 5.13
CA LYS A 134 12.46 -7.81 5.37
C LYS A 134 13.05 -8.99 4.58
N ASN A 135 12.31 -10.09 4.47
CA ASN A 135 12.79 -11.28 3.79
C ASN A 135 12.32 -11.38 2.32
N PHE A 136 11.23 -10.71 1.94
CA PHE A 136 10.60 -10.88 0.62
C PHE A 136 10.48 -9.62 -0.24
N THR A 137 10.81 -8.44 0.27
CA THR A 137 11.12 -7.32 -0.64
C THR A 137 12.54 -7.52 -1.13
N LEU A 138 12.68 -7.81 -2.43
CA LEU A 138 13.97 -7.65 -3.08
C LEU A 138 14.42 -6.22 -2.77
N PRO A 139 15.66 -6.01 -2.28
CA PRO A 139 16.25 -4.68 -2.30
C PRO A 139 16.00 -4.17 -3.71
N ARG A 140 15.43 -2.96 -3.85
CA ARG A 140 15.56 -2.28 -5.13
C ARG A 140 17.06 -2.25 -5.36
N THR A 141 17.56 -3.12 -6.24
CA THR A 141 18.77 -2.80 -6.96
C THR A 141 18.37 -1.49 -7.61
N THR A 142 18.85 -0.40 -7.03
CA THR A 142 18.99 0.85 -7.77
C THR A 142 19.77 0.41 -8.98
N GLY A 143 19.07 0.06 -10.07
CA GLY A 143 19.70 -0.37 -11.31
C GLY A 143 20.76 0.68 -11.56
N ALA A 144 22.02 0.24 -11.67
CA ALA A 144 23.20 1.08 -11.63
C ALA A 144 22.84 2.48 -12.09
N ALA A 145 22.67 3.39 -11.12
CA ALA A 145 22.58 4.79 -11.44
C ALA A 145 23.87 5.04 -12.22
N GLY A 146 23.74 5.39 -13.50
CA GLY A 146 24.89 5.81 -14.25
C GLY A 146 25.57 6.92 -13.46
N GLY A 147 26.82 6.68 -13.07
CA GLY A 147 27.69 7.67 -12.44
C GLY A 147 27.45 7.90 -10.93
N ASP A 148 28.56 8.00 -10.23
CA ASP A 148 28.75 8.69 -8.94
C ASP A 148 28.32 7.98 -7.65
N GLY A 149 28.53 6.66 -7.59
CA GLY A 149 28.43 5.89 -6.34
C GLY A 149 29.71 5.14 -5.93
N SER A 150 30.83 5.31 -6.63
CA SER A 150 32.10 4.72 -6.18
C SER A 150 32.67 5.56 -5.04
N ALA A 151 33.34 4.91 -4.10
CA ALA A 151 34.22 5.55 -3.12
C ALA A 151 35.07 6.65 -3.78
N PRO A 152 35.56 7.68 -3.05
CA PRO A 152 36.34 8.75 -3.65
C PRO A 152 37.64 8.19 -4.25
N GLU A 153 37.55 7.75 -5.50
CA GLU A 153 38.67 7.40 -6.35
C GLU A 153 39.32 8.74 -6.67
N LEU A 154 40.57 8.88 -6.22
CA LEU A 154 41.41 10.05 -6.49
C LEU A 154 41.64 10.14 -8.00
N VAL A 155 40.71 10.80 -8.70
CA VAL A 155 40.87 11.18 -10.11
C VAL A 155 42.10 12.06 -10.18
N SER A 156 43.07 11.67 -11.00
CA SER A 156 44.29 12.46 -11.16
C SER A 156 43.94 13.84 -11.74
N PRO A 157 44.67 14.92 -11.39
CA PRO A 157 44.36 16.27 -11.88
C PRO A 157 44.26 16.36 -13.41
N GLU A 158 45.00 15.52 -14.13
CA GLU A 158 45.00 15.46 -15.59
C GLU A 158 43.69 14.87 -16.16
N GLU A 159 43.13 13.85 -15.51
CA GLU A 159 41.85 13.25 -15.90
C GLU A 159 40.68 14.19 -15.62
N ALA A 160 40.74 14.94 -14.52
CA ALA A 160 39.75 15.96 -14.21
C ALA A 160 39.76 17.11 -15.24
N GLN A 161 40.94 17.54 -15.68
CA GLN A 161 41.07 18.56 -16.73
C GLN A 161 40.51 18.08 -18.07
N LYS A 162 40.78 16.83 -18.45
CA LYS A 162 40.28 16.25 -19.70
C LYS A 162 38.75 16.13 -19.70
N ALA A 163 38.17 15.69 -18.58
CA ALA A 163 36.71 15.60 -18.43
C ALA A 163 36.04 16.98 -18.44
N LEU A 164 36.68 18.00 -17.85
CA LEU A 164 36.19 19.37 -17.88
C LEU A 164 36.24 19.95 -19.30
N ALA A 165 37.36 19.76 -20.01
CA ALA A 165 37.52 20.20 -21.39
C ALA A 165 36.48 19.56 -22.32
N GLU A 166 36.20 18.26 -22.14
CA GLU A 166 35.20 17.54 -22.92
C GLU A 166 33.77 18.02 -22.62
N ARG A 167 33.46 18.33 -21.35
CA ARG A 167 32.19 18.95 -20.97
C ARG A 167 32.03 20.37 -21.54
N MET A 168 33.09 21.19 -21.50
CA MET A 168 33.06 22.53 -22.09
C MET A 168 32.90 22.49 -23.61
N ALA A 169 33.57 21.56 -24.30
CA ALA A 169 33.41 21.37 -25.74
C ALA A 169 31.98 20.95 -26.13
N ARG A 170 31.37 20.05 -25.35
CA ARG A 170 29.95 19.66 -25.54
C ARG A 170 28.99 20.82 -25.26
N PHE A 171 29.26 21.62 -24.23
CA PHE A 171 28.45 22.78 -23.90
C PHE A 171 28.50 23.84 -25.00
N LEU A 172 29.69 24.23 -25.45
CA LEU A 172 29.87 25.22 -26.52
C LEU A 172 29.26 24.74 -27.85
N SER A 173 29.47 23.47 -28.23
CA SER A 173 28.85 22.92 -29.44
C SER A 173 27.31 22.83 -29.35
N SER A 174 26.75 22.72 -28.15
CA SER A 174 25.29 22.79 -27.94
C SER A 174 24.73 24.20 -28.03
N GLU A 175 25.49 25.22 -27.61
CA GLU A 175 25.09 26.62 -27.75
C GLU A 175 25.20 27.11 -29.20
N ASP A 176 26.22 26.69 -29.94
CA ASP A 176 26.35 27.04 -31.37
C ASP A 176 25.20 26.46 -32.19
N LYS A 177 24.81 25.20 -31.93
CA LYS A 177 23.61 24.60 -32.53
C LYS A 177 22.32 25.34 -32.15
N ARG A 178 22.26 25.92 -30.96
CA ARG A 178 21.11 26.70 -30.48
C ARG A 178 21.02 28.08 -31.15
N LYS A 179 22.15 28.73 -31.43
CA LYS A 179 22.20 30.00 -32.18
C LYS A 179 21.83 29.83 -33.65
N VAL A 180 22.26 28.74 -34.31
CA VAL A 180 21.89 28.45 -35.71
C VAL A 180 20.38 28.31 -35.88
N LEU A 181 19.68 27.77 -34.87
CA LEU A 181 18.22 27.61 -34.88
C LEU A 181 17.42 28.91 -34.65
N LEU A 182 18.07 30.01 -34.24
CA LEU A 182 17.42 31.27 -33.88
C LEU A 182 17.67 32.41 -34.89
N THR A 183 18.39 32.16 -35.98
CA THR A 183 18.50 33.13 -37.08
C THR A 183 17.26 32.95 -37.97
N PRO A 184 16.29 33.89 -37.99
CA PRO A 184 15.11 33.75 -38.83
C PRO A 184 15.54 33.88 -40.30
N MET A 185 15.09 32.94 -41.12
CA MET A 185 15.06 33.10 -42.57
C MET A 185 14.22 34.34 -42.89
N VAL A 186 14.88 35.42 -43.29
CA VAL A 186 14.24 36.48 -44.07
C VAL A 186 14.25 35.97 -45.51
N GLU A 187 13.05 35.70 -46.00
CA GLU A 187 12.77 35.38 -47.41
C GLU A 187 13.13 36.57 -48.31
N GLU A 188 13.85 36.29 -49.39
CA GLU A 188 13.68 36.94 -50.71
C GLU A 188 13.74 35.87 -51.80
#